data_AF-A0A946DZU3-F1
#
_entry.id   AF-A0A946DZU3-F1
#
_cell.length_a   1.000
_cell.length_b   1.000
_cell.length_c   1.000
_cell.angle_alpha   90.00
_cell.angle_beta   90.00
_cell.angle_gamma   90.00
#
_symmetry.space_group_name_H-M   'P 1'
#
loop_
_entity.id
_entity.type
_entity.pdbx_description
1 polymer ?
#
loop_
_entity_poly.entity_id
_entity_poly.type
_entity_poly.pdbx_seq_one_letter_code
_entity_poly.pdbx_strand_id
1 'polypeptide(L)'
;MKKLTLAVAICLGLAACKTTGPVDNRFSHRWQWLGYLAGDDIRELCGLGSQDRLRLIYNADFNKETRTYDFVASSGGGADLTSQRWVGSASILITGGNINDGIDAQSAVARVDASGMAELVGLLDYSDFYGPPPVGTTLRSDDFFWSGVACLDGEFHIQAYPRTKLNQVEFAGFLEIHDPLRVPLPPVVLKDLPALSALRQQGSFDNSDLPGALYYAAEVTEQAISGRWLN
;
A
#
# COMPACT_ATOMS: atom_id res chain seq x y z
N MET A 1 40.29 1.82 -25.73
CA MET A 1 39.60 0.51 -25.53
C MET A 1 39.34 0.17 -24.06
N LYS A 2 40.24 0.48 -23.10
CA LYS A 2 40.02 0.21 -21.65
C LYS A 2 38.92 1.04 -20.96
N LYS A 3 38.58 2.23 -21.48
CA LYS A 3 37.54 3.11 -20.89
C LYS A 3 36.11 2.71 -21.24
N LEU A 4 35.91 1.98 -22.34
CA LEU A 4 34.58 1.54 -22.80
C LEU A 4 34.11 0.29 -22.03
N THR A 5 35.05 -0.54 -21.57
CA THR A 5 34.77 -1.77 -20.80
C THR A 5 34.31 -1.47 -19.37
N LEU A 6 34.75 -0.35 -18.78
CA LEU A 6 34.35 0.03 -17.42
C LEU A 6 32.92 0.60 -17.36
N ALA A 7 32.44 1.25 -18.43
CA ALA A 7 31.09 1.81 -18.48
C ALA A 7 30.00 0.72 -18.59
N VAL A 8 30.29 -0.38 -19.30
CA VAL A 8 29.34 -1.50 -19.44
C VAL A 8 29.22 -2.29 -18.14
N ALA A 9 30.30 -2.44 -17.37
CA ALA A 9 30.28 -3.13 -16.08
C ALA A 9 29.49 -2.36 -14.98
N ILE A 10 29.45 -1.02 -15.06
CA ILE A 10 28.67 -0.19 -14.11
C ILE A 10 27.17 -0.21 -14.46
N CYS A 11 26.80 -0.27 -15.75
CA CYS A 11 25.39 -0.36 -16.15
C CYS A 11 24.75 -1.73 -15.86
N LEU A 12 25.54 -2.82 -15.77
CA LEU A 12 25.04 -4.16 -15.44
C LEU A 12 24.83 -4.39 -13.94
N GLY A 13 25.35 -3.52 -13.06
CA GLY A 13 25.11 -3.56 -11.61
C GLY A 13 23.82 -2.87 -11.15
N LEU A 14 23.11 -2.19 -12.07
CA LEU A 14 21.83 -1.51 -11.80
C LEU A 14 20.62 -2.31 -12.31
N ALA A 15 20.80 -3.58 -12.68
CA ALA A 15 19.68 -4.51 -12.76
C ALA A 15 19.13 -4.64 -11.34
N ALA A 16 18.08 -3.86 -11.09
CA ALA A 16 17.49 -3.61 -9.81
C ALA A 16 17.29 -4.91 -9.03
N CYS A 17 17.78 -4.96 -7.78
CA CYS A 17 17.01 -5.64 -6.74
C CYS A 17 15.65 -4.93 -6.71
N LYS A 18 14.71 -5.39 -7.54
CA LYS A 18 13.32 -5.02 -7.41
C LYS A 18 12.90 -5.62 -6.08
N THR A 19 12.73 -4.76 -5.07
CA THR A 19 12.29 -5.21 -3.76
C THR A 19 10.95 -5.90 -3.94
N THR A 20 10.91 -7.18 -3.61
CA THR A 20 9.69 -7.99 -3.66
C THR A 20 9.21 -8.09 -2.23
N GLY A 21 8.14 -7.37 -1.91
CA GLY A 21 7.58 -7.32 -0.57
C GLY A 21 7.67 -5.94 0.09
N PRO A 22 7.29 -5.88 1.37
CA PRO A 22 7.12 -4.64 2.11
C PRO A 22 8.42 -3.83 2.11
N VAL A 23 8.31 -2.53 1.83
CA VAL A 23 9.49 -1.66 1.68
C VAL A 23 9.95 -1.22 3.06
N ASP A 24 11.21 -1.50 3.42
CA ASP A 24 11.70 -1.26 4.79
C ASP A 24 12.02 0.21 5.10
N ASN A 25 12.06 1.12 4.10
CA ASN A 25 12.36 2.53 4.34
C ASN A 25 11.43 3.51 3.58
N ARG A 26 11.07 4.62 4.23
CA ARG A 26 10.10 5.62 3.73
C ARG A 26 10.57 6.41 2.49
N PHE A 27 11.88 6.50 2.25
CA PHE A 27 12.41 7.16 1.04
C PHE A 27 12.10 6.36 -0.23
N SER A 28 12.39 5.05 -0.24
CA SER A 28 11.96 4.19 -1.35
C SER A 28 10.45 4.04 -1.37
N HIS A 29 9.80 4.08 -0.21
CA HIS A 29 8.35 4.07 -0.10
C HIS A 29 7.72 5.21 -0.92
N ARG A 30 8.17 6.47 -0.87
CA ARG A 30 7.61 7.53 -1.76
C ARG A 30 7.67 7.16 -3.25
N TRP A 31 8.82 6.72 -3.72
CA TRP A 31 9.02 6.46 -5.16
C TRP A 31 8.32 5.18 -5.63
N GLN A 32 8.15 4.21 -4.74
CA GLN A 32 7.54 2.92 -5.03
C GLN A 32 6.09 2.83 -4.59
N TRP A 33 5.59 3.75 -3.75
CA TRP A 33 4.28 3.67 -3.11
C TRP A 33 3.16 3.50 -4.12
N LEU A 34 3.18 4.28 -5.20
CA LEU A 34 2.13 4.20 -6.21
C LEU A 34 2.13 2.84 -6.93
N GLY A 35 3.31 2.25 -7.18
CA GLY A 35 3.43 0.90 -7.74
C GLY A 35 3.08 -0.19 -6.71
N TYR A 36 3.44 0.00 -5.45
CA TYR A 36 3.10 -0.89 -4.34
C TYR A 36 1.59 -0.91 -4.07
N LEU A 37 0.94 0.26 -4.11
CA LEU A 37 -0.51 0.45 -4.08
C LEU A 37 -1.21 -0.19 -5.28
N ALA A 38 -0.60 -0.06 -6.48
CA ALA A 38 -1.09 -0.68 -7.70
C ALA A 38 -0.86 -2.21 -7.78
N GLY A 39 -0.02 -2.74 -6.89
CA GLY A 39 0.40 -4.14 -6.90
C GLY A 39 1.26 -4.51 -8.09
N ASP A 40 2.07 -3.60 -8.62
CA ASP A 40 2.91 -3.84 -9.80
C ASP A 40 3.87 -5.02 -9.58
N ASP A 41 4.39 -5.18 -8.36
CA ASP A 41 5.25 -6.29 -7.95
C ASP A 41 4.51 -7.63 -7.92
N ILE A 42 3.27 -7.64 -7.40
CA ILE A 42 2.43 -8.84 -7.37
C ILE A 42 2.00 -9.21 -8.79
N ARG A 43 1.57 -8.22 -9.59
CA ARG A 43 1.10 -8.44 -10.97
C ARG A 43 2.18 -9.01 -11.87
N GLU A 44 3.40 -8.48 -11.80
CA GLU A 44 4.53 -8.94 -12.62
C GLU A 44 4.91 -10.40 -12.32
N LEU A 45 4.77 -10.82 -11.06
CA LEU A 45 5.06 -12.18 -10.62
C LEU A 45 3.86 -13.13 -10.73
N CYS A 46 2.68 -12.60 -11.04
CA CYS A 46 1.45 -13.38 -11.05
C CYS A 46 1.33 -14.22 -12.32
N GLY A 47 1.19 -15.53 -12.13
CA GLY A 47 0.98 -16.49 -13.21
C GLY A 47 0.76 -17.90 -12.67
N LEU A 48 0.47 -18.84 -13.57
CA LEU A 48 0.20 -20.23 -13.18
C LEU A 48 1.37 -20.82 -12.39
N GLY A 49 1.08 -21.36 -11.21
CA GLY A 49 2.06 -21.94 -10.30
C GLY A 49 2.86 -20.92 -9.48
N SER A 50 2.54 -19.62 -9.57
CA SER A 50 3.05 -18.62 -8.63
C SER A 50 2.49 -18.86 -7.23
N GLN A 51 3.22 -18.37 -6.23
CA GLN A 51 2.78 -18.45 -4.84
C GLN A 51 1.67 -17.43 -4.59
N ASP A 52 0.57 -17.87 -3.98
CA ASP A 52 -0.54 -16.99 -3.64
C ASP A 52 -0.08 -15.86 -2.70
N ARG A 53 -0.49 -14.64 -3.06
CA ARG A 53 -0.18 -13.42 -2.32
C ARG A 53 -1.40 -12.53 -2.27
N LEU A 54 -1.61 -11.89 -1.14
CA LEU A 54 -2.66 -10.89 -0.93
C LEU A 54 -2.05 -9.71 -0.20
N ARG A 55 -2.28 -8.51 -0.70
CA ARG A 55 -1.94 -7.26 -0.02
C ARG A 55 -3.20 -6.45 0.19
N LEU A 56 -3.43 -6.05 1.43
CA LEU A 56 -4.48 -5.12 1.81
C LEU A 56 -3.84 -3.86 2.40
N ILE A 57 -4.30 -2.69 1.97
CA ILE A 57 -3.76 -1.39 2.38
C ILE A 57 -4.90 -0.55 2.91
N TYR A 58 -4.73 -0.03 4.13
CA TYR A 58 -5.58 1.00 4.70
C TYR A 58 -4.85 2.33 4.72
N ASN A 59 -5.43 3.33 4.09
CA ASN A 59 -4.94 4.70 4.15
C ASN A 59 -5.86 5.49 5.08
N ALA A 60 -5.30 6.03 6.16
CA ALA A 60 -6.00 6.88 7.12
C ALA A 60 -5.41 8.28 7.13
N ASP A 61 -5.31 8.88 5.93
CA ASP A 61 -4.40 9.99 5.61
C ASP A 61 -2.94 9.55 5.50
N PHE A 62 -2.38 9.61 4.29
CA PHE A 62 -1.02 9.18 3.97
C PHE A 62 0.04 9.90 4.80
N ASN A 63 -0.24 11.13 5.24
CA ASN A 63 0.68 11.92 6.07
C ASN A 63 0.44 11.73 7.57
N LYS A 64 -0.54 10.90 7.97
CA LYS A 64 -0.82 10.60 9.38
C LYS A 64 -0.60 9.14 9.66
N GLU A 65 -1.30 8.25 8.96
CA GLU A 65 -1.14 6.82 9.14
C GLU A 65 -1.55 6.00 7.91
N THR A 66 -0.71 5.04 7.53
CA THR A 66 -1.08 3.95 6.62
C THR A 66 -0.75 2.60 7.22
N ARG A 67 -1.58 1.60 6.89
CA ARG A 67 -1.36 0.20 7.24
C ARG A 67 -1.27 -0.66 6.00
N THR A 68 -0.38 -1.63 6.04
CA THR A 68 -0.30 -2.67 5.00
C THR A 68 -0.31 -4.04 5.65
N TYR A 69 -0.99 -4.97 5.01
CA TYR A 69 -1.13 -6.35 5.43
C TYR A 69 -0.81 -7.22 4.23
N ASP A 70 0.41 -7.78 4.20
CA ASP A 70 0.89 -8.67 3.16
C ASP A 70 0.79 -10.12 3.66
N PHE A 71 -0.05 -10.91 3.01
CA PHE A 71 -0.19 -12.34 3.21
C PHE A 71 0.56 -13.08 2.10
N VAL A 72 1.39 -14.03 2.50
CA VAL A 72 2.08 -14.94 1.58
C VAL A 72 1.70 -16.37 1.96
N ALA A 73 1.11 -17.12 1.02
CA ALA A 73 0.69 -18.48 1.30
C ALA A 73 1.87 -19.36 1.71
N SER A 74 1.65 -20.19 2.72
CA SER A 74 2.64 -21.12 3.25
C SER A 74 2.04 -22.51 3.41
N SER A 75 2.87 -23.50 3.74
CA SER A 75 2.46 -24.91 3.74
C SER A 75 1.28 -25.16 4.68
N GLY A 76 0.42 -26.11 4.31
CA GLY A 76 -0.74 -26.50 5.11
C GLY A 76 -1.95 -25.57 4.99
N GLY A 77 -1.99 -24.68 4.00
CA GLY A 77 -3.17 -23.85 3.69
C GLY A 77 -3.31 -22.56 4.50
N GLY A 78 -2.33 -22.23 5.36
CA GLY A 78 -2.26 -20.93 6.01
C GLY A 78 -1.45 -19.90 5.22
N ALA A 79 -1.28 -18.69 5.76
CA ALA A 79 -0.33 -17.69 5.27
C ALA A 79 0.59 -17.11 6.37
N ASP A 80 1.73 -16.57 5.94
CA ASP A 80 2.52 -15.65 6.77
C ASP A 80 2.00 -14.24 6.52
N LEU A 81 1.59 -13.56 7.61
CA LEU A 81 1.09 -12.20 7.60
C LEU A 81 2.21 -11.26 8.03
N THR A 82 2.60 -10.34 7.16
CA THR A 82 3.44 -9.19 7.52
C THR A 82 2.55 -7.95 7.62
N SER A 83 2.49 -7.36 8.82
CA SER A 83 1.75 -6.12 9.06
C SER A 83 2.73 -4.97 9.23
N GLN A 84 2.52 -3.89 8.47
CA GLN A 84 3.29 -2.66 8.62
C GLN A 84 2.40 -1.48 8.96
N ARG A 85 2.94 -0.60 9.80
CA ARG A 85 2.33 0.68 10.17
C ARG A 85 3.31 1.81 9.94
N TRP A 86 2.86 2.78 9.16
CA TRP A 86 3.58 4.02 8.90
C TRP A 86 2.86 5.16 9.60
N VAL A 87 3.55 5.91 10.45
CA VAL A 87 2.98 7.06 11.18
C VAL A 87 3.71 8.35 10.82
N GLY A 88 2.98 9.46 10.76
CA GLY A 88 3.51 10.80 10.57
C GLY A 88 3.79 11.16 9.11
N SER A 89 4.23 12.41 8.89
CA SER A 89 4.42 12.95 7.56
C SER A 89 5.45 12.16 6.75
N ALA A 90 5.23 12.06 5.44
CA ALA A 90 6.16 11.38 4.54
C ALA A 90 7.46 12.18 4.30
N SER A 91 7.58 13.38 4.86
CA SER A 91 8.78 14.20 4.87
C SER A 91 9.73 13.86 6.03
N ILE A 92 11.02 13.87 5.73
CA ILE A 92 12.08 13.81 6.74
C ILE A 92 12.47 15.24 7.08
N LEU A 93 12.15 15.67 8.30
CA LEU A 93 12.72 16.87 8.88
C LEU A 93 14.16 16.52 9.30
N ILE A 94 15.16 16.99 8.55
CA ILE A 94 16.56 16.94 9.00
C ILE A 94 16.74 18.02 10.06
N THR A 95 16.39 17.71 11.30
CA THR A 95 16.71 18.56 12.46
C THR A 95 17.96 18.03 13.15
N GLY A 96 19.06 18.79 13.08
CA GLY A 96 20.19 18.61 13.99
C GLY A 96 21.10 17.39 13.75
N GLY A 97 21.10 16.80 12.55
CA GLY A 97 22.07 15.75 12.18
C GLY A 97 21.77 14.36 12.75
N ASN A 98 20.58 14.13 13.31
CA ASN A 98 20.13 12.81 13.73
C ASN A 98 18.95 12.36 12.86
N ILE A 99 19.10 11.20 12.24
CA ILE A 99 18.13 10.57 11.36
C ILE A 99 17.56 9.39 12.17
N ASN A 100 16.60 9.60 13.09
CA ASN A 100 16.04 8.45 13.82
C ASN A 100 14.57 8.58 14.22
N ASP A 101 13.92 7.42 14.17
CA ASP A 101 12.62 6.99 14.72
C ASP A 101 11.34 7.26 13.92
N GLY A 102 11.36 8.07 12.86
CA GLY A 102 10.17 8.39 12.05
C GLY A 102 10.15 7.83 10.62
N ILE A 103 11.19 7.11 10.20
CA ILE A 103 11.42 6.74 8.79
C ILE A 103 10.99 5.31 8.49
N ASP A 104 11.11 4.40 9.46
CA ASP A 104 10.85 2.99 9.22
C ASP A 104 9.44 2.62 9.69
N ALA A 105 8.83 1.64 9.02
CA ALA A 105 7.55 1.14 9.46
C ALA A 105 7.70 0.38 10.78
N GLN A 106 6.71 0.50 11.66
CA GLN A 106 6.52 -0.53 12.68
C GLN A 106 6.07 -1.79 11.95
N SER A 107 6.85 -2.87 12.03
CA SER A 107 6.60 -4.11 11.30
C SER A 107 6.54 -5.28 12.26
N ALA A 108 5.60 -6.19 12.04
CA ALA A 108 5.52 -7.45 12.76
C ALA A 108 4.97 -8.55 11.86
N VAL A 109 5.41 -9.78 12.13
CA VAL A 109 5.02 -10.97 11.37
C VAL A 109 4.24 -11.92 12.27
N ALA A 110 3.17 -12.50 11.74
CA ALA A 110 2.39 -13.54 12.39
C ALA A 110 2.11 -14.69 11.42
N ARG A 111 1.78 -15.85 11.97
CA ARG A 111 1.24 -16.98 11.20
C ARG A 111 -0.28 -16.94 11.30
N VAL A 112 -0.97 -16.99 10.16
CA VAL A 112 -2.41 -17.24 10.08
C VAL A 112 -2.60 -18.68 9.59
N ASP A 113 -3.28 -19.50 10.38
CA ASP A 113 -3.51 -20.90 10.03
C ASP A 113 -4.55 -21.07 8.90
N ALA A 114 -4.78 -22.31 8.48
CA ALA A 114 -5.71 -22.61 7.39
C ALA A 114 -7.16 -22.19 7.69
N SER A 115 -7.59 -22.26 8.94
CA SER A 115 -8.95 -21.86 9.32
C SER A 115 -9.11 -20.34 9.26
N GLY A 116 -8.11 -19.59 9.74
CA GLY A 116 -8.08 -18.14 9.62
C GLY A 116 -7.98 -17.66 8.17
N MET A 117 -7.23 -18.37 7.32
CA MET A 117 -7.20 -18.05 5.88
C MET A 117 -8.53 -18.33 5.19
N ALA A 118 -9.21 -19.42 5.53
CA ALA A 118 -10.55 -19.70 5.01
C ALA A 118 -11.57 -18.64 5.43
N GLU A 119 -11.50 -18.17 6.68
CA GLU A 119 -12.32 -17.06 7.16
C GLU A 119 -12.02 -15.77 6.38
N LEU A 120 -10.74 -15.40 6.23
CA LEU A 120 -10.35 -14.20 5.48
C LEU A 120 -10.83 -14.25 4.02
N VAL A 121 -10.70 -15.40 3.35
CA VAL A 121 -11.21 -15.58 1.97
C VAL A 121 -12.71 -15.36 1.91
N GLY A 122 -13.47 -15.89 2.88
CA GLY A 122 -14.90 -15.64 2.98
C GLY A 122 -15.22 -14.15 3.17
N LEU A 123 -14.50 -13.45 4.04
CA LEU A 123 -14.69 -12.01 4.28
C LEU A 123 -14.32 -11.15 3.07
N LEU A 124 -13.30 -11.55 2.29
CA LEU A 124 -12.95 -10.92 1.03
C LEU A 124 -14.08 -11.07 0.01
N ASP A 125 -14.66 -12.26 -0.12
CA ASP A 125 -15.81 -12.52 -0.99
C ASP A 125 -17.03 -11.69 -0.59
N TYR A 126 -17.37 -11.66 0.71
CA TYR A 126 -18.44 -10.79 1.23
C TYR A 126 -18.20 -9.30 0.98
N SER A 127 -16.93 -8.90 0.92
CA SER A 127 -16.54 -7.52 0.61
C SER A 127 -16.55 -7.22 -0.89
N ASP A 128 -16.92 -8.16 -1.76
CA ASP A 128 -16.83 -8.04 -3.23
C ASP A 128 -15.38 -7.82 -3.73
N PHE A 129 -14.40 -8.40 -3.02
CA PHE A 129 -12.98 -8.25 -3.38
C PHE A 129 -12.65 -8.83 -4.74
N TYR A 130 -13.28 -9.96 -5.09
CA TYR A 130 -13.05 -10.67 -6.35
C TYR A 130 -13.91 -10.14 -7.52
N GLY A 131 -14.82 -9.20 -7.23
CA GLY A 131 -15.65 -8.55 -8.23
C GLY A 131 -14.91 -7.51 -9.07
N PRO A 132 -15.60 -6.84 -10.00
CA PRO A 132 -15.01 -5.77 -10.78
C PRO A 132 -14.61 -4.58 -9.89
N PRO A 133 -13.45 -3.94 -10.12
CA PRO A 133 -13.05 -2.77 -9.35
C PRO A 133 -13.97 -1.56 -9.64
N PRO A 134 -14.14 -0.60 -8.70
CA PRO A 134 -15.01 0.55 -8.89
C PRO A 134 -14.37 1.59 -9.82
N VAL A 135 -14.39 1.29 -11.12
CA VAL A 135 -13.81 2.11 -12.19
C VAL A 135 -14.26 3.57 -12.07
N GLY A 136 -13.31 4.49 -12.26
CA GLY A 136 -13.54 5.93 -12.17
C GLY A 136 -13.51 6.49 -10.75
N THR A 137 -13.34 5.64 -9.74
CA THR A 137 -13.11 6.09 -8.36
C THR A 137 -11.72 6.69 -8.23
N THR A 138 -11.61 7.82 -7.52
CA THR A 138 -10.33 8.40 -7.13
C THR A 138 -10.06 8.17 -5.65
N LEU A 139 -8.96 7.50 -5.35
CA LEU A 139 -8.41 7.34 -4.00
C LEU A 139 -7.49 8.52 -3.70
N ARG A 140 -7.79 9.26 -2.63
CA ARG A 140 -7.01 10.43 -2.24
C ARG A 140 -6.13 10.10 -1.05
N SER A 141 -4.86 10.50 -1.14
CA SER A 141 -3.90 10.37 -0.04
C SER A 141 -4.38 11.01 1.27
N ASP A 142 -5.12 12.11 1.21
CA ASP A 142 -5.64 12.86 2.37
C ASP A 142 -7.01 12.38 2.86
N ASP A 143 -7.53 11.26 2.36
CA ASP A 143 -8.81 10.67 2.78
C ASP A 143 -8.63 9.22 3.28
N PHE A 144 -9.74 8.60 3.68
CA PHE A 144 -9.79 7.20 4.09
C PHE A 144 -10.12 6.30 2.91
N PHE A 145 -9.37 5.21 2.76
CA PHE A 145 -9.74 4.15 1.83
C PHE A 145 -9.08 2.82 2.22
N TRP A 146 -9.68 1.73 1.75
CA TRP A 146 -8.99 0.46 1.59
C TRP A 146 -8.67 0.22 0.12
N SER A 147 -7.59 -0.48 -0.15
CA SER A 147 -7.32 -1.09 -1.45
C SER A 147 -6.69 -2.45 -1.23
N GLY A 148 -6.82 -3.33 -2.20
CA GLY A 148 -6.07 -4.56 -2.18
C GLY A 148 -5.80 -5.12 -3.55
N VAL A 149 -4.77 -5.94 -3.59
CA VAL A 149 -4.29 -6.65 -4.76
C VAL A 149 -3.97 -8.08 -4.34
N ALA A 150 -4.25 -9.02 -5.21
CA ALA A 150 -3.92 -10.42 -4.95
C ALA A 150 -3.43 -11.10 -6.23
N CYS A 151 -2.59 -12.10 -6.05
CA CYS A 151 -2.39 -13.15 -7.03
C CYS A 151 -2.86 -14.45 -6.38
N LEU A 152 -3.91 -15.06 -6.92
CA LEU A 152 -4.50 -16.29 -6.40
C LEU A 152 -4.65 -17.27 -7.55
N ASP A 153 -4.08 -18.47 -7.41
CA ASP A 153 -4.06 -19.49 -8.46
C ASP A 153 -3.53 -18.98 -9.82
N GLY A 154 -2.68 -17.95 -9.79
CA GLY A 154 -2.13 -17.28 -10.97
C GLY A 154 -3.04 -16.25 -11.63
N GLU A 155 -4.18 -15.91 -11.02
CA GLU A 155 -5.06 -14.82 -11.42
C GLU A 155 -4.81 -13.56 -10.58
N PHE A 156 -4.65 -12.41 -11.25
CA PHE A 156 -4.45 -11.14 -10.57
C PHE A 156 -5.79 -10.47 -10.28
N HIS A 157 -6.01 -10.11 -9.02
CA HIS A 157 -7.19 -9.39 -8.54
C HIS A 157 -6.79 -8.01 -8.01
N ILE A 158 -7.69 -7.05 -8.17
CA ILE A 158 -7.52 -5.69 -7.65
C ILE A 158 -8.87 -5.13 -7.23
N GLN A 159 -8.90 -4.50 -6.07
CA GLN A 159 -10.10 -3.86 -5.55
C GLN A 159 -9.77 -2.60 -4.75
N ALA A 160 -10.72 -1.68 -4.67
CA ALA A 160 -10.63 -0.47 -3.88
C ALA A 160 -11.95 -0.10 -3.23
N TYR A 161 -11.88 0.48 -2.04
CA TYR A 161 -13.01 0.90 -1.24
C TYR A 161 -12.77 2.35 -0.79
N PRO A 162 -13.32 3.35 -1.48
CA PRO A 162 -13.24 4.74 -1.01
C PRO A 162 -14.00 4.88 0.32
N ARG A 163 -13.76 5.97 1.07
CA ARG A 163 -14.40 6.24 2.37
C ARG A 163 -15.91 5.96 2.40
N THR A 164 -16.62 6.27 1.31
CA THR A 164 -18.07 6.10 1.17
C THR A 164 -18.54 4.65 1.06
N LYS A 165 -17.62 3.69 0.86
CA LYS A 165 -17.88 2.26 0.73
C LYS A 165 -17.20 1.42 1.81
N LEU A 166 -16.62 2.03 2.85
CA LEU A 166 -15.90 1.28 3.89
C LEU A 166 -16.79 0.37 4.74
N ASN A 167 -18.10 0.62 4.74
CA ASN A 167 -19.09 -0.28 5.33
C ASN A 167 -19.23 -1.62 4.58
N GLN A 168 -18.57 -1.79 3.44
CA GLN A 168 -18.53 -3.05 2.68
C GLN A 168 -17.27 -3.87 3.03
N VAL A 169 -16.36 -3.34 3.84
CA VAL A 169 -15.06 -3.96 4.13
C VAL A 169 -15.17 -4.83 5.38
N GLU A 170 -15.70 -6.04 5.21
CA GLU A 170 -15.93 -6.99 6.32
C GLU A 170 -14.61 -7.62 6.82
N PHE A 171 -13.58 -7.68 5.97
CA PHE A 171 -12.26 -8.20 6.37
C PHE A 171 -11.49 -7.28 7.34
N ALA A 172 -11.93 -6.03 7.56
CA ALA A 172 -11.24 -5.13 8.48
C ALA A 172 -11.25 -5.65 9.93
N GLY A 173 -12.36 -6.23 10.38
CA GLY A 173 -12.47 -6.80 11.73
C GLY A 173 -11.54 -7.99 11.94
N PHE A 174 -11.38 -8.83 10.92
CA PHE A 174 -10.38 -9.91 10.94
C PHE A 174 -8.97 -9.35 11.10
N LEU A 175 -8.61 -8.32 10.33
CA LEU A 175 -7.28 -7.71 10.44
C LEU A 175 -7.04 -7.10 11.82
N GLU A 176 -8.03 -6.45 12.43
CA GLU A 176 -7.89 -5.90 13.79
C GLU A 176 -7.60 -6.99 14.84
N ILE A 177 -8.17 -8.19 14.68
CA ILE A 177 -7.95 -9.33 15.58
C ILE A 177 -6.59 -9.98 15.33
N HIS A 178 -6.19 -10.10 14.06
CA HIS A 178 -5.00 -10.84 13.63
C HIS A 178 -3.74 -9.97 13.47
N ASP A 179 -3.83 -8.64 13.57
CA ASP A 179 -2.68 -7.73 13.46
C ASP A 179 -1.70 -7.93 14.65
N PRO A 180 -0.48 -8.45 14.39
CA PRO A 180 0.51 -8.66 15.44
C PRO A 180 1.03 -7.38 16.08
N LEU A 181 0.84 -6.21 15.46
CA LEU A 181 1.20 -4.92 16.05
C LEU A 181 0.27 -4.55 17.22
N ARG A 182 -0.96 -5.10 17.27
CA ARG A 182 -1.96 -4.86 18.33
C ARG A 182 -2.24 -3.38 18.57
N VAL A 183 -2.17 -2.56 17.52
CA VAL A 183 -2.55 -1.15 17.54
C VAL A 183 -3.83 -0.99 16.72
N PRO A 184 -4.93 -0.49 17.32
CA PRO A 184 -6.19 -0.31 16.60
C PRO A 184 -6.04 0.51 15.32
N LEU A 185 -6.87 0.21 14.33
CA LEU A 185 -6.96 1.03 13.12
C LEU A 185 -7.45 2.43 13.47
N PRO A 186 -6.90 3.49 12.85
CA PRO A 186 -7.46 4.83 12.99
C PRO A 186 -8.93 4.87 12.58
N PRO A 187 -9.83 5.45 13.41
CA PRO A 187 -11.24 5.50 13.08
C PRO A 187 -11.49 6.42 11.88
N VAL A 188 -12.43 6.02 11.02
CA VAL A 188 -12.85 6.83 9.88
C VAL A 188 -13.57 8.07 10.39
N VAL A 189 -13.08 9.25 10.01
CA VAL A 189 -13.75 10.53 10.32
C VAL A 189 -14.23 11.20 9.03
N LEU A 190 -15.33 11.93 9.13
CA LEU A 190 -15.77 12.80 8.04
C LEU A 190 -14.73 13.92 7.86
N LYS A 191 -14.25 14.07 6.63
CA LYS A 191 -13.40 15.19 6.22
C LYS A 191 -14.14 16.02 5.19
N ASP A 192 -14.14 17.33 5.39
CA ASP A 192 -14.51 18.28 4.35
C ASP A 192 -13.26 18.54 3.50
N LEU A 193 -13.16 17.87 2.36
CA LEU A 193 -11.99 17.94 1.48
C LEU A 193 -12.29 18.83 0.28
N PRO A 194 -11.40 19.78 -0.06
CA PRO A 194 -11.57 20.60 -1.26
C PRO A 194 -11.55 19.71 -2.51
N ALA A 195 -12.19 20.18 -3.59
CA ALA A 195 -12.13 19.49 -4.88
C ALA A 195 -10.67 19.28 -5.33
N LEU A 196 -10.38 18.12 -5.94
CA LEU A 196 -9.03 17.82 -6.43
C LEU A 196 -8.51 18.86 -7.44
N SER A 197 -9.41 19.47 -8.21
CA SER A 197 -9.09 20.57 -9.13
C SER A 197 -8.57 21.82 -8.40
N ALA A 198 -9.10 22.13 -7.22
CA ALA A 198 -8.67 23.25 -6.40
C ALA A 198 -7.25 23.02 -5.86
N LEU A 199 -6.92 21.79 -5.45
CA LEU A 199 -5.57 21.41 -5.01
C LEU A 199 -4.55 21.53 -6.14
N ARG A 200 -4.94 21.22 -7.39
CA ARG A 200 -4.05 21.32 -8.56
C ARG A 200 -3.71 22.77 -8.94
N GLN A 201 -4.65 23.70 -8.76
CA GLN A 201 -4.48 25.11 -9.11
C GLN A 201 -3.67 25.90 -8.08
N GLN A 202 -3.66 25.46 -6.81
CA GLN A 202 -2.96 26.19 -5.75
C GLN A 202 -1.44 26.10 -5.83
N GLY A 203 -0.85 25.15 -6.57
CA GLY A 203 0.60 25.07 -6.85
C GLY A 203 1.52 25.01 -5.61
N SER A 204 0.95 24.99 -4.41
CA SER A 204 1.62 25.07 -3.14
C SER A 204 0.72 24.40 -2.11
N PHE A 205 1.10 23.21 -1.68
CA PHE A 205 0.59 22.60 -0.46
C PHE A 205 1.29 23.27 0.72
N ASP A 206 1.08 24.58 0.88
CA ASP A 206 1.51 25.31 2.06
C ASP A 206 0.51 25.05 3.17
N ASN A 207 0.48 23.80 3.63
CA ASN A 207 -0.21 23.45 4.86
C ASN A 207 0.80 23.73 5.96
N SER A 208 0.71 24.92 6.57
CA SER A 208 1.61 25.38 7.65
C SER A 208 1.69 24.41 8.83
N ASP A 209 0.72 23.50 8.94
CA ASP A 209 0.62 22.47 9.97
C ASP A 209 1.46 21.21 9.68
N LEU A 210 1.84 20.95 8.42
CA LEU A 210 2.67 19.79 8.01
C LEU A 210 3.64 20.17 6.87
N PRO A 211 4.75 20.88 7.17
CA PRO A 211 5.77 21.18 6.18
C PRO A 211 6.33 19.89 5.53
N GLY A 212 6.22 19.81 4.19
CA GLY A 212 6.68 18.67 3.40
C GLY A 212 5.69 17.50 3.26
N ALA A 213 4.42 17.68 3.62
CA ALA A 213 3.37 16.69 3.36
C ALA A 213 3.32 16.28 1.87
N LEU A 214 3.13 14.99 1.61
CA LEU A 214 3.03 14.45 0.25
C LEU A 214 1.59 14.12 -0.10
N TYR A 215 1.16 14.55 -1.28
CA TYR A 215 -0.19 14.31 -1.73
C TYR A 215 -0.18 13.57 -3.06
N TYR A 216 -0.98 12.52 -3.14
CA TYR A 216 -1.29 11.83 -4.38
C TYR A 216 -2.80 11.63 -4.53
N ALA A 217 -3.19 11.41 -5.78
CA ALA A 217 -4.49 10.87 -6.15
C ALA A 217 -4.26 9.64 -7.04
N ALA A 218 -5.01 8.58 -6.80
CA ALA A 218 -4.95 7.36 -7.60
C ALA A 218 -6.32 7.03 -8.20
N GLU A 219 -6.35 6.81 -9.51
CA GLU A 219 -7.56 6.47 -10.26
C GLU A 219 -7.67 4.94 -10.40
N VAL A 220 -8.84 4.41 -10.09
CA VAL A 220 -9.16 2.99 -10.24
C VAL A 220 -9.66 2.74 -11.66
N THR A 221 -9.02 1.79 -12.34
CA THR A 221 -9.39 1.31 -13.68
C THR A 221 -9.73 -0.18 -13.62
N GLU A 222 -10.19 -0.76 -14.73
CA GLU A 222 -10.50 -2.20 -14.81
C GLU A 222 -9.32 -3.11 -14.48
N GLN A 223 -8.08 -2.66 -14.73
CA GLN A 223 -6.89 -3.51 -14.66
C GLN A 223 -5.81 -2.99 -13.70
N ALA A 224 -6.00 -1.79 -13.14
CA ALA A 224 -4.95 -1.13 -12.38
C ALA A 224 -5.51 -0.01 -11.49
N ILE A 225 -4.77 0.27 -10.42
CA ILE A 225 -4.80 1.57 -9.75
C ILE A 225 -3.63 2.37 -10.32
N SER A 226 -3.88 3.58 -10.83
CA SER A 226 -2.84 4.45 -11.37
C SER A 226 -2.78 5.74 -10.57
N GLY A 227 -1.63 5.97 -9.94
CA GLY A 227 -1.40 7.14 -9.09
C GLY A 227 -0.64 8.26 -9.78
N ARG A 228 -0.85 9.48 -9.30
CA ARG A 228 0.09 10.59 -9.52
C ARG A 228 0.28 11.42 -8.26
N TRP A 229 1.52 11.84 -8.04
CA TRP A 229 1.83 12.87 -7.04
C TRP A 229 1.27 14.22 -7.50
N LEU A 230 0.82 15.02 -6.54
CA LEU A 230 0.25 16.35 -6.77
C LEU A 230 1.23 17.47 -6.43
N ASN A 231 2.37 17.16 -5.78
CA ASN A 231 3.43 18.08 -5.39
C ASN A 231 4.85 17.53 -5.55
#